data_AF-A0A924V7R6-F1
#
_entry.id   AF-A0A924V7R6-F1
#
_cell.length_a   1.000
_cell.length_b   1.000
_cell.length_c   1.000
_cell.angle_alpha   90.00
_cell.angle_beta   90.00
_cell.angle_gamma   90.00
#
_symmetry.space_group_name_H-M   'P 1'
#
loop_
_entity.id
_entity.type
_entity.pdbx_description
1 polymer ?
#
loop_
_entity_poly.entity_id
_entity_poly.type
_entity_poly.pdbx_seq_one_letter_code
_entity_poly.pdbx_strand_id
1 'polypeptide(L)'
;MNFMDAVKTCFAKYADFNGRAGLPEYWWFFLFVIVASIILSGVSGLLANIFSLATFVPFIAVTARRLHDTNKSGWLQLWWTIAGTLGIVLTIYGFVSVFFPGGLAGTGSAAIGGLGALVMLASFGLSIYFMVQKSDYADNQYGAPPAN
;
A
#
# COMPACT_ATOMS: atom_id res chain seq x y z
N MET A 1 11.35 18.46 1.62
CA MET A 1 11.97 17.63 0.56
C MET A 1 11.30 17.85 -0.80
N ASN A 2 12.08 17.94 -1.90
CA ASN A 2 11.54 18.01 -3.26
C ASN A 2 11.16 16.63 -3.81
N PHE A 3 10.28 16.58 -4.80
CA PHE A 3 9.84 15.35 -5.49
C PHE A 3 11.00 14.46 -5.94
N MET A 4 12.00 15.05 -6.59
CA MET A 4 13.16 14.31 -7.11
C MET A 4 14.02 13.73 -5.99
N ASP A 5 14.12 14.41 -4.85
CA ASP A 5 14.89 13.96 -3.69
C ASP A 5 14.20 12.78 -3.00
N ALA A 6 12.86 12.78 -2.93
CA ALA A 6 12.09 11.66 -2.40
C ALA A 6 12.29 10.40 -3.25
N VAL A 7 12.18 10.51 -4.59
CA VAL A 7 12.38 9.38 -5.50
C VAL A 7 13.79 8.81 -5.38
N LYS A 8 14.82 9.67 -5.39
CA LYS A 8 16.22 9.23 -5.20
C LYS A 8 16.42 8.54 -3.86
N THR A 9 15.85 9.06 -2.78
CA THR A 9 15.99 8.48 -1.43
C THR A 9 15.31 7.12 -1.34
N CYS A 10 14.13 6.94 -1.94
CA CYS A 10 13.45 5.65 -1.98
C CYS A 10 14.23 4.59 -2.77
N PHE A 11 14.82 4.96 -3.93
CA PHE A 11 15.66 4.05 -4.70
C PHE A 11 17.04 3.81 -4.07
N ALA A 12 17.59 4.78 -3.34
CA ALA A 12 18.82 4.60 -2.57
C ALA A 12 18.60 3.67 -1.36
N LYS A 13 17.44 3.78 -0.70
CA LYS A 13 17.01 2.95 0.43
C LYS A 13 16.01 1.86 -0.02
N TYR A 14 16.37 1.16 -1.10
CA TYR A 14 15.48 0.23 -1.81
C TYR A 14 14.96 -0.92 -0.93
N ALA A 15 15.85 -1.51 -0.13
CA ALA A 15 15.54 -2.61 0.80
C ALA A 15 15.93 -2.28 2.25
N ASP A 16 16.05 -0.99 2.58
CA ASP A 16 16.33 -0.55 3.94
C ASP A 16 15.02 -0.34 4.69
N PHE A 17 14.72 -1.28 5.58
CA PHE A 17 13.58 -1.26 6.47
C PHE A 17 13.89 -0.54 7.80
N ASN A 18 15.15 -0.20 8.03
CA ASN A 18 15.58 0.48 9.24
C ASN A 18 15.51 1.99 9.05
N GLY A 19 15.06 2.67 10.10
CA GLY A 19 14.96 4.12 10.12
C GLY A 19 13.55 4.66 9.89
N ARG A 20 13.53 5.98 9.74
CA ARG A 20 12.36 6.84 9.76
C ARG A 20 12.17 7.52 8.40
N ALA A 21 10.93 7.67 7.97
CA ALA A 21 10.57 8.26 6.68
C ALA A 21 9.51 9.35 6.90
N GLY A 22 9.86 10.58 6.52
CA GLY A 22 8.98 11.73 6.69
C GLY A 22 7.72 11.65 5.83
N LEU A 23 6.69 12.42 6.20
CA LEU A 23 5.43 12.51 5.44
C LEU A 23 5.66 12.83 3.95
N PRO A 24 6.52 13.80 3.57
CA PRO A 24 6.70 14.14 2.16
C PRO A 24 7.35 13.02 1.35
N GLU A 25 8.27 12.24 1.95
CA GLU A 25 8.95 11.12 1.27
C GLU A 25 7.94 10.06 0.83
N TYR A 26 7.01 9.70 1.73
CA TYR A 26 5.95 8.74 1.45
C TYR A 26 5.01 9.21 0.32
N TRP A 27 4.47 10.43 0.43
CA TRP A 27 3.46 10.94 -0.51
C TRP A 27 4.03 11.20 -1.91
N TRP A 28 5.26 11.72 -2.01
CA TRP A 28 5.90 11.93 -3.31
C TRP A 28 6.21 10.60 -4.00
N PHE A 29 6.65 9.58 -3.25
CA PHE A 29 6.86 8.25 -3.80
C PHE A 29 5.54 7.61 -4.26
N PHE A 30 4.48 7.74 -3.46
CA PHE A 30 3.14 7.26 -3.83
C PHE A 30 2.64 7.90 -5.13
N LEU A 31 2.77 9.22 -5.27
CA LEU A 31 2.43 9.93 -6.50
C LEU A 31 3.28 9.48 -7.69
N PHE A 32 4.58 9.30 -7.49
CA PHE A 32 5.48 8.78 -8.54
C PHE A 32 5.02 7.41 -9.05
N VAL A 33 4.68 6.48 -8.13
CA VAL A 33 4.22 5.14 -8.49
C VAL A 33 2.90 5.19 -9.28
N ILE A 34 1.95 6.05 -8.89
CA ILE A 34 0.68 6.22 -9.63
C ILE A 34 0.94 6.75 -11.04
N VAL A 35 1.68 7.86 -11.15
CA VAL A 35 1.94 8.51 -12.43
C VAL A 35 2.71 7.57 -13.37
N ALA A 36 3.75 6.91 -12.86
CA ALA A 36 4.51 5.93 -13.63
C ALA A 36 3.62 4.75 -14.06
N SER A 37 2.77 4.21 -13.18
CA SER A 37 1.87 3.11 -13.52
C SER A 37 0.89 3.48 -14.64
N ILE A 38 0.33 4.69 -14.63
CA ILE A 38 -0.58 5.17 -15.68
C ILE A 38 0.17 5.29 -17.02
N ILE A 39 1.35 5.92 -17.03
CA ILE A 39 2.15 6.12 -18.24
C ILE A 39 2.58 4.76 -18.82
N LEU A 40 3.13 3.87 -17.99
CA LEU A 40 3.61 2.57 -18.46
C LEU A 40 2.47 1.67 -18.95
N SER A 41 1.28 1.73 -18.33
CA SER A 41 0.10 0.99 -18.78
C SER A 41 -0.33 1.39 -20.20
N GLY A 42 -0.21 2.68 -20.55
CA GLY A 42 -0.49 3.18 -21.89
C GLY A 42 0.55 2.81 -22.95
N VAL A 43 1.77 2.43 -22.56
CA VAL A 43 2.85 2.06 -23.48
C VAL A 43 2.91 0.55 -23.68
N SER A 44 3.00 -0.22 -22.60
CA SER A 44 3.10 -1.68 -22.65
C SER A 44 2.77 -2.28 -21.28
N GLY A 45 1.77 -3.16 -21.24
CA GLY A 45 1.40 -3.88 -20.03
C GLY A 45 2.53 -4.73 -19.45
N LEU A 46 3.44 -5.25 -20.29
CA LEU A 46 4.60 -6.01 -19.83
C LEU A 46 5.61 -5.12 -19.07
N LEU A 47 5.87 -3.91 -19.56
CA LEU A 47 6.71 -2.93 -18.87
C LEU A 47 6.06 -2.49 -17.55
N ALA A 48 4.75 -2.25 -17.55
CA ALA A 48 4.01 -1.90 -16.33
C ALA A 48 4.12 -2.99 -15.26
N ASN A 49 4.03 -4.26 -15.64
CA ASN A 49 4.19 -5.40 -14.72
C ASN A 49 5.61 -5.48 -14.13
N ILE A 50 6.65 -5.30 -14.95
CA ILE A 50 8.05 -5.28 -14.48
C ILE A 50 8.28 -4.12 -13.52
N PHE A 51 7.76 -2.93 -13.85
CA PHE A 51 7.85 -1.75 -12.98
C PHE A 51 7.12 -1.94 -11.65
N SER A 52 5.94 -2.56 -11.69
CA SER A 52 5.19 -2.89 -10.47
C SER A 52 5.99 -3.81 -9.56
N LEU A 53 6.65 -4.84 -10.11
CA LEU A 53 7.53 -5.73 -9.34
C LEU A 53 8.76 -4.99 -8.79
N ALA A 54 9.37 -4.11 -9.59
CA ALA A 54 10.51 -3.30 -9.16
C ALA A 54 10.16 -2.26 -8.09
N THR A 55 8.93 -1.75 -8.07
CA THR A 55 8.48 -0.78 -7.06
C THR A 55 7.84 -1.43 -5.84
N PHE A 56 7.53 -2.73 -5.91
CA PHE A 56 6.90 -3.47 -4.82
C PHE A 56 7.76 -3.47 -3.53
N VAL A 57 9.05 -3.79 -3.65
CA VAL A 57 9.98 -3.82 -2.51
C VAL A 57 10.14 -2.44 -1.86
N PRO A 58 10.47 -1.36 -2.60
CA PRO A 58 10.60 -0.04 -1.99
C PRO A 58 9.27 0.49 -1.44
N PHE A 59 8.12 0.09 -2.00
CA PHE A 59 6.80 0.46 -1.44
C PHE A 59 6.58 -0.12 -0.05
N ILE A 60 6.97 -1.38 0.16
CA ILE A 60 6.93 -2.02 1.48
C ILE A 60 7.96 -1.38 2.42
N ALA A 61 9.19 -1.14 1.95
CA ALA A 61 10.24 -0.53 2.75
C ALA A 61 9.87 0.87 3.26
N VAL A 62 9.35 1.73 2.38
CA VAL A 62 8.94 3.10 2.73
C VAL A 62 7.72 3.09 3.67
N THR A 63 6.78 2.16 3.47
CA THR A 63 5.61 2.02 4.35
C THR A 63 6.01 1.52 5.74
N ALA A 64 6.95 0.57 5.84
CA ALA A 64 7.48 0.11 7.12
C ALA A 64 8.21 1.23 7.88
N ARG A 65 9.07 2.01 7.19
CA ARG A 65 9.73 3.19 7.77
C ARG A 65 8.73 4.25 8.23
N ARG A 66 7.62 4.42 7.51
CA ARG A 66 6.55 5.33 7.90
C ARG A 66 5.81 4.88 9.15
N LEU A 67 5.68 3.58 9.37
CA LEU A 67 5.11 3.05 10.61
C LEU A 67 6.06 3.20 11.81
N HIS A 68 7.36 2.99 11.57
CA HIS A 68 8.39 3.28 12.55
C HIS A 68 8.38 4.75 12.97
N ASP A 69 8.00 5.66 12.06
CA ASP A 69 7.81 7.08 12.35
C ASP A 69 6.76 7.36 13.45
N THR A 70 5.71 6.54 13.52
CA THR A 70 4.65 6.60 14.55
C THR A 70 4.88 5.62 15.70
N ASN A 71 6.12 5.13 15.88
CA ASN A 71 6.48 4.20 16.95
C ASN A 71 5.72 2.85 16.90
N LYS A 72 5.25 2.48 15.70
CA LYS A 72 4.50 1.24 15.44
C LYS A 72 5.36 0.27 14.66
N SER A 73 5.14 -1.04 14.84
CA SER A 73 5.92 -2.05 14.13
C SER A 73 5.58 -2.05 12.63
N GLY A 74 6.60 -2.10 11.75
CA GLY A 74 6.39 -2.23 10.31
C GLY A 74 5.59 -3.48 9.91
N TRP A 75 5.53 -4.49 10.78
CA TRP A 75 4.73 -5.70 10.59
C TRP A 75 3.22 -5.45 10.57
N LEU A 76 2.74 -4.35 11.17
CA LEU A 76 1.32 -3.97 11.09
C LEU A 76 0.88 -3.76 9.63
N GLN A 77 1.81 -3.49 8.71
CA GLN A 77 1.52 -3.41 7.29
C GLN A 77 0.91 -4.67 6.71
N LEU A 78 1.32 -5.83 7.19
CA LEU A 78 0.78 -7.10 6.71
C LEU A 78 -0.69 -7.25 7.08
N TRP A 79 -1.13 -6.72 8.22
CA TRP A 79 -2.52 -6.86 8.67
C TRP A 79 -3.52 -6.22 7.70
N TRP A 80 -3.33 -4.95 7.32
CA TRP A 80 -4.24 -4.31 6.37
C TRP A 80 -4.03 -4.79 4.94
N THR A 81 -2.82 -5.22 4.57
CA THR A 81 -2.54 -5.73 3.21
C THR A 81 -3.17 -7.11 2.99
N ILE A 82 -3.10 -8.00 4.00
CA ILE A 82 -3.76 -9.32 4.00
C ILE A 82 -5.28 -9.15 4.03
N ALA A 83 -5.80 -8.28 4.91
CA ALA A 83 -7.24 -8.00 4.97
C ALA A 83 -7.77 -7.40 3.65
N GLY A 84 -7.04 -6.48 3.04
CA GLY A 84 -7.39 -5.91 1.73
C GLY A 84 -7.38 -6.97 0.61
N THR A 85 -6.37 -7.84 0.59
CA THR A 85 -6.28 -8.93 -0.40
C THR A 85 -7.42 -9.94 -0.24
N LEU A 86 -7.75 -10.31 1.01
CA LEU A 86 -8.92 -11.15 1.31
C LEU A 86 -10.23 -10.48 0.85
N GLY A 87 -10.38 -9.18 1.11
CA GLY A 87 -11.54 -8.40 0.65
C GLY A 87 -11.71 -8.49 -0.88
N ILE A 88 -10.63 -8.27 -1.64
CA ILE A 88 -10.62 -8.38 -3.10
C ILE A 88 -11.03 -9.79 -3.56
N VAL A 89 -10.46 -10.84 -2.99
CA VAL A 89 -10.77 -12.23 -3.36
C VAL A 89 -12.24 -12.55 -3.09
N LEU A 90 -12.79 -12.12 -1.95
CA LEU A 90 -14.20 -12.31 -1.61
C LEU A 90 -15.13 -11.53 -2.55
N THR A 91 -14.76 -10.29 -2.91
CA THR A 91 -15.49 -9.50 -3.91
C THR A 91 -15.47 -10.15 -5.28
N ILE A 92 -14.32 -10.66 -5.74
CA ILE A 92 -14.22 -11.39 -7.01
C ILE A 92 -15.09 -12.65 -6.96
N TYR A 93 -15.03 -13.42 -5.88
CA TYR A 93 -15.86 -14.61 -5.70
C TYR A 93 -17.36 -14.29 -5.79
N GLY A 94 -17.82 -13.28 -5.04
CA GLY A 94 -19.24 -12.87 -5.06
C GLY A 94 -19.67 -12.22 -6.37
N PHE A 95 -18.76 -11.56 -7.08
CA PHE A 95 -19.03 -11.05 -8.43
C PHE A 95 -19.19 -12.21 -9.42
N VAL A 96 -18.25 -13.15 -9.42
CA VAL A 96 -18.28 -14.29 -10.36
C VAL A 96 -19.53 -15.15 -10.15
N SER A 97 -19.94 -15.38 -8.91
CA SER A 97 -21.14 -16.20 -8.60
C SER A 97 -22.47 -15.55 -9.02
N VAL A 98 -22.52 -14.22 -9.13
CA VAL A 98 -23.74 -13.48 -9.53
C VAL A 98 -23.81 -13.29 -11.05
N PHE A 99 -22.67 -13.06 -11.71
CA PHE A 99 -22.62 -12.75 -13.15
C PHE A 99 -22.40 -13.97 -14.06
N PHE A 100 -21.87 -15.09 -13.55
CA PHE A 100 -21.66 -16.32 -14.33
C PHE A 100 -22.56 -17.46 -13.84
N PRO A 101 -23.64 -17.78 -14.57
CA PRO A 101 -24.51 -18.90 -14.21
C PRO A 101 -23.77 -20.22 -14.41
N GLY A 102 -23.37 -20.86 -13.32
CA GLY A 102 -22.55 -22.10 -13.29
C GLY A 102 -21.56 -22.19 -12.12
N GLY A 103 -21.31 -21.07 -11.40
CA GLY A 103 -20.58 -21.09 -10.13
C GLY A 103 -21.38 -21.73 -8.99
N LEU A 104 -20.74 -21.94 -7.83
CA LEU A 104 -21.39 -22.30 -6.54
C LEU A 104 -22.38 -21.19 -6.12
N ALA A 105 -23.51 -21.10 -6.83
CA ALA A 105 -24.52 -20.07 -6.71
C ALA A 105 -25.42 -20.36 -5.50
N GLY A 106 -24.88 -20.14 -4.30
CA GLY A 106 -25.68 -20.02 -3.09
C GLY A 106 -26.28 -18.62 -2.98
N THR A 107 -27.48 -18.52 -2.42
CA THR A 107 -28.18 -17.27 -2.07
C THR A 107 -27.36 -16.34 -1.17
N GLY A 108 -26.27 -16.81 -0.56
CA GLY A 108 -25.33 -16.00 0.23
C GLY A 108 -24.14 -15.41 -0.54
N SER A 109 -23.94 -15.74 -1.82
CA SER A 109 -22.71 -15.38 -2.55
C SER A 109 -22.59 -13.88 -2.88
N ALA A 110 -23.72 -13.21 -3.16
CA ALA A 110 -23.77 -11.75 -3.28
C ALA A 110 -23.44 -11.04 -1.95
N ALA A 111 -23.87 -11.60 -0.81
CA ALA A 111 -23.55 -11.06 0.51
C ALA A 111 -22.05 -11.22 0.83
N ILE A 112 -21.42 -12.33 0.44
CA ILE A 112 -19.97 -12.54 0.57
C ILE A 112 -19.20 -11.50 -0.27
N GLY A 113 -19.62 -11.24 -1.50
CA GLY A 113 -19.01 -10.21 -2.34
C GLY A 113 -19.10 -8.80 -1.75
N GLY A 114 -20.28 -8.47 -1.21
CA GLY A 114 -20.53 -7.20 -0.51
C GLY A 114 -19.70 -7.05 0.77
N LEU A 115 -19.61 -8.10 1.59
CA LEU A 115 -18.73 -8.12 2.76
C LEU A 115 -17.26 -7.96 2.38
N GLY A 116 -16.81 -8.62 1.30
CA GLY A 116 -15.48 -8.43 0.74
C GLY A 116 -15.18 -6.98 0.39
N ALA A 117 -16.16 -6.29 -0.22
CA ALA A 117 -16.01 -4.88 -0.60
C ALA A 117 -15.91 -3.97 0.63
N LEU A 118 -16.69 -4.24 1.69
CA LEU A 118 -16.60 -3.50 2.95
C LEU A 118 -15.24 -3.71 3.64
N VAL A 119 -14.75 -4.95 3.68
CA VAL A 119 -13.42 -5.28 4.23
C VAL A 119 -12.31 -4.59 3.43
N MET A 120 -12.44 -4.54 2.10
CA MET A 120 -11.51 -3.84 1.23
C MET A 120 -11.49 -2.33 1.51
N LEU A 121 -12.66 -1.70 1.60
CA LEU A 121 -12.77 -0.27 1.90
C LEU A 121 -12.24 0.07 3.30
N ALA A 122 -12.52 -0.76 4.30
CA ALA A 122 -12.00 -0.60 5.65
C ALA A 122 -10.47 -0.73 5.69
N SER A 123 -9.91 -1.71 4.97
CA SER A 123 -8.46 -1.92 4.88
C SER A 123 -7.77 -0.75 4.18
N PHE A 124 -8.38 -0.23 3.12
CA PHE A 124 -7.88 0.95 2.41
C PHE A 124 -7.93 2.20 3.30
N GLY A 125 -9.05 2.44 3.99
CA GLY A 125 -9.19 3.56 4.93
C GLY A 125 -8.19 3.50 6.09
N LEU A 126 -7.95 2.30 6.63
CA LEU A 126 -6.95 2.09 7.68
C LEU A 126 -5.52 2.40 7.20
N SER A 127 -5.20 2.03 5.96
CA SER A 127 -3.88 2.34 5.38
C SER A 127 -3.66 3.85 5.25
N ILE A 128 -4.66 4.59 4.75
CA ILE A 128 -4.61 6.05 4.65
C ILE A 128 -4.50 6.67 6.03
N TYR A 129 -5.29 6.18 6.99
CA TYR A 129 -5.27 6.68 8.36
C TYR A 129 -3.87 6.59 8.99
N PHE A 130 -3.20 5.44 8.89
CA PHE A 130 -1.84 5.29 9.40
C PHE A 130 -0.81 6.15 8.67
N MET A 131 -0.99 6.38 7.37
CA MET A 131 -0.04 7.18 6.60
C MET A 131 -0.15 8.69 6.88
N VAL A 132 -1.35 9.16 7.24
CA VAL A 132 -1.65 10.56 7.56
C VAL A 132 -1.31 10.94 9.01
N GLN A 133 -1.16 9.97 9.92
CA GLN A 133 -0.83 10.24 11.33
C GLN A 133 0.44 11.11 11.46
N LYS A 134 0.39 12.19 12.24
CA LYS A 134 1.58 13.03 12.45
C LYS A 134 2.73 12.20 13.03
N SER A 135 3.95 12.45 12.57
CA SER A 135 5.14 11.78 13.11
C SER A 135 5.31 12.15 14.59
N ASP A 136 5.76 11.17 15.37
CA ASP A 136 6.15 11.41 16.76
C ASP A 136 7.52 12.11 16.78
N TYR A 137 7.56 13.32 17.35
CA TYR A 137 8.78 14.14 17.43
C TYR A 137 9.72 13.73 18.57
N ALA A 138 9.33 12.74 19.37
CA ALA A 138 10.22 12.13 20.35
C ALA A 138 11.25 11.22 19.67
N ASP A 139 12.44 11.13 20.28
CA ASP A 139 13.41 10.09 19.96
C ASP A 139 12.77 8.72 20.21
N ASN A 140 12.86 7.85 19.21
CA ASN A 140 12.28 6.51 19.31
C ASN A 140 13.32 5.43 19.02
N GLN A 141 12.93 4.18 19.30
CA GLN A 141 13.77 2.99 19.09
C GLN A 141 14.23 2.77 17.64
N TYR A 142 13.68 3.52 16.68
CA TYR A 142 13.95 3.41 15.24
C TYR A 142 14.80 4.57 14.70
N GLY A 143 15.12 5.59 15.53
CA GLY A 143 16.06 6.65 15.19
C GLY A 143 15.57 8.07 15.54
N ALA A 144 16.45 9.05 15.27
CA ALA A 144 16.14 10.46 15.42
C ALA A 144 15.00 10.88 14.46
N PRO A 145 14.20 11.91 14.81
CA PRO A 145 13.14 12.41 13.95
C PRO A 145 13.70 12.82 12.57
N PRO A 146 12.98 12.52 11.47
CA PRO A 146 13.40 12.95 10.14
C PRO A 146 13.42 14.49 10.09
N ALA A 147 14.51 15.06 9.56
CA ALA A 147 14.62 16.50 9.37
C ALA A 147 13.52 16.97 8.39
N ASN A 148 12.68 17.90 8.85
CA ASN A 148 11.54 18.45 8.13
C ASN A 148 11.92 19.07 6.78
#